data_AF-A0A841E1E0-F1
#
_entry.id   AF-A0A841E1E0-F1
#
_cell.length_a   1.000
_cell.length_b   1.000
_cell.length_c   1.000
_cell.angle_alpha   90.00
_cell.angle_beta   90.00
_cell.angle_gamma   90.00
#
_symmetry.space_group_name_H-M   'P 1'
#
loop_
_entity.id
_entity.type
_entity.pdbx_description
1 polymer ?
#
loop_
_entity_poly.entity_id
_entity_poly.type
_entity_poly.pdbx_seq_one_letter_code
_entity_poly.pdbx_strand_id
1 'polypeptide(L)'
;MTAWFALTQGRFRQAVDASQLGQAVAQGTSAPVQPFAQEAKALPRIARDDVQASEYATSVIGDNIAPDGTELSPMRISECRLTLAFVAGRQGDLEQAVDLGVEGLEDGRQSKVHLRMIASELDQELQRRFPGEVTLSGLSDAIRAV
;
A
#
# COMPACT_ATOMS: atom_id res chain seq x y z
N MET A 1 -8.75 -11.82 15.81
CA MET A 1 -7.58 -11.58 16.67
C MET A 1 -6.27 -12.17 16.10
N THR A 2 -6.34 -13.16 15.19
CA THR A 2 -5.19 -13.89 14.62
C THR A 2 -4.31 -13.07 13.65
N ALA A 3 -4.92 -12.19 12.85
CA ALA A 3 -4.18 -11.38 11.87
C ALA A 3 -3.15 -10.45 12.52
N TRP A 4 -3.48 -9.84 13.67
CA TRP A 4 -2.58 -8.93 14.39
C TRP A 4 -1.33 -9.62 14.94
N PHE A 5 -1.48 -10.82 15.52
CA PHE A 5 -0.35 -11.62 16.01
C PHE A 5 0.53 -12.15 14.88
N ALA A 6 -0.04 -12.46 13.71
CA ALA A 6 0.73 -12.88 12.55
C ALA A 6 1.56 -11.71 11.97
N LEU A 7 1.01 -10.50 11.96
CA LEU A 7 1.68 -9.28 11.48
C LEU A 7 2.88 -8.88 12.34
N THR A 8 2.75 -8.84 13.66
CA THR A 8 3.85 -8.46 14.57
C THR A 8 5.00 -9.48 14.58
N GLN A 9 4.77 -10.67 14.03
CA GLN A 9 5.76 -11.74 13.93
C GLN A 9 6.23 -12.02 12.51
N GLY A 10 5.94 -11.13 11.56
CA GLY A 10 6.40 -11.28 10.18
C GLY A 10 5.78 -12.45 9.42
N ARG A 11 4.67 -13.01 9.91
CA ARG A 11 3.94 -14.12 9.29
C ARG A 11 2.87 -13.60 8.35
N PHE A 12 3.32 -12.88 7.33
CA PHE A 12 2.47 -12.02 6.50
C PHE A 12 1.39 -12.78 5.71
N ARG A 13 1.70 -13.96 5.13
CA ARG A 13 0.70 -14.78 4.41
C ARG A 13 -0.51 -15.14 5.28
N GLN A 14 -0.26 -15.51 6.54
CA GLN A 14 -1.31 -15.84 7.50
C GLN A 14 -2.15 -14.60 7.90
N ALA A 15 -1.58 -13.39 7.79
CA ALA A 15 -2.32 -12.16 8.04
C ALA A 15 -3.33 -11.86 6.92
N VAL A 16 -2.95 -12.08 5.65
CA VAL A 16 -3.85 -11.92 4.50
C VAL A 16 -4.95 -12.97 4.51
N ASP A 17 -4.60 -14.25 4.70
CA ASP A 17 -5.60 -15.33 4.75
C ASP A 17 -6.63 -15.08 5.86
N ALA A 18 -6.17 -14.64 7.03
CA ALA A 18 -7.05 -14.31 8.16
C ALA A 18 -7.93 -13.07 7.91
N SER A 19 -7.45 -12.11 7.11
CA SER A 19 -8.21 -10.91 6.76
C SER A 19 -9.28 -11.21 5.70
N GLN A 20 -8.94 -11.97 4.66
CA GLN A 20 -9.88 -12.42 3.62
C GLN A 20 -11.00 -13.28 4.20
N LEU A 21 -10.68 -14.20 5.12
CA LEU A 21 -11.68 -14.96 5.87
C LEU A 21 -12.58 -14.05 6.72
N GLY A 22 -12.01 -13.01 7.32
CA GLY A 22 -12.77 -11.99 8.05
C GLY A 22 -13.72 -11.20 7.15
N GLN A 23 -13.31 -10.88 5.92
CA GLN A 23 -14.15 -10.18 4.94
C GLN A 23 -15.30 -11.03 4.44
N ALA A 24 -15.05 -12.30 4.10
CA ALA A 24 -16.10 -13.23 3.66
C ALA A 24 -17.19 -13.40 4.72
N VAL A 25 -16.82 -13.34 6.00
CA VAL A 25 -17.76 -13.41 7.13
C VAL A 25 -18.47 -12.07 7.40
N ALA A 26 -17.84 -10.94 7.08
CA ALA A 26 -18.39 -9.60 7.35
C ALA A 26 -19.33 -9.07 6.25
N GLN A 27 -19.38 -9.69 5.07
CA GLN A 27 -20.33 -9.32 4.01
C GLN A 27 -21.77 -9.36 4.54
N GLY A 28 -22.39 -8.19 4.70
CA GLY A 28 -23.78 -8.04 5.14
C GLY A 28 -24.01 -7.49 6.55
N THR A 29 -22.96 -7.10 7.28
CA THR A 29 -23.11 -6.46 8.61
C THR A 29 -22.52 -5.05 8.65
N SER A 30 -23.21 -4.11 9.31
CA SER A 30 -22.75 -2.73 9.52
C SER A 30 -21.72 -2.59 10.65
N ALA A 31 -21.02 -3.68 11.00
CA ALA A 31 -19.98 -3.64 12.01
C ALA A 31 -18.78 -2.84 11.46
N PRO A 32 -18.08 -2.03 12.28
CA PRO A 32 -16.90 -1.30 11.84
C PRO A 32 -15.81 -2.31 11.50
N VAL A 33 -15.69 -2.62 10.20
CA VAL A 33 -14.64 -3.47 9.66
C VAL A 33 -13.32 -2.69 9.71
N GLN A 34 -12.53 -2.93 10.77
CA GLN A 34 -11.10 -2.64 10.85
C GLN A 34 -10.12 -3.61 10.10
N PRO A 35 -10.49 -4.51 9.15
CA PRO A 35 -9.51 -5.29 8.39
C PRO A 35 -8.89 -4.59 7.17
N PHE A 36 -9.47 -3.50 6.64
CA PHE A 36 -8.98 -2.92 5.37
C PHE A 36 -7.57 -2.33 5.44
N ALA A 37 -7.21 -1.71 6.56
CA ALA A 37 -5.87 -1.16 6.81
C ALA A 37 -4.80 -2.25 7.10
N GLN A 38 -5.17 -3.54 7.12
CA GLN A 38 -4.26 -4.64 7.45
C GLN A 38 -3.87 -5.47 6.22
N GLU A 39 -4.72 -5.54 5.19
CA GLU A 39 -4.40 -6.21 3.92
C GLU A 39 -3.35 -5.44 3.13
N ALA A 40 -3.48 -4.11 3.03
CA ALA A 40 -2.56 -3.29 2.27
C ALA A 40 -1.18 -3.16 2.94
N LYS A 41 -1.10 -3.25 4.27
CA LYS A 41 0.18 -3.42 5.00
C LYS A 41 0.96 -4.65 4.57
N ALA A 42 0.25 -5.70 4.18
CA ALA A 42 0.84 -7.00 3.93
C ALA A 42 1.18 -7.17 2.44
N LEU A 43 0.43 -6.54 1.54
CA LEU A 43 0.56 -6.67 0.08
C LEU A 43 1.96 -6.39 -0.48
N PRO A 44 2.65 -5.26 -0.18
CA PRO A 44 4.00 -5.01 -0.66
C PRO A 44 5.02 -6.08 -0.23
N ARG A 45 4.84 -6.63 0.98
CA ARG A 45 5.73 -7.63 1.59
C ARG A 45 5.38 -9.07 1.19
N ILE A 46 4.14 -9.32 0.76
CA ILE A 46 3.60 -10.62 0.36
C ILE A 46 3.69 -10.86 -1.13
N ALA A 47 3.68 -9.82 -1.95
CA ALA A 47 3.70 -9.92 -3.41
C ALA A 47 4.99 -10.62 -3.89
N ARG A 48 4.95 -11.96 -3.89
CA ARG A 48 5.74 -12.80 -4.80
C ARG A 48 5.07 -12.86 -6.18
N ASP A 49 3.86 -12.31 -6.28
CA ASP A 49 3.07 -12.17 -7.49
C ASP A 49 2.68 -10.70 -7.66
N ASP A 50 3.46 -10.00 -8.47
CA ASP A 50 3.27 -8.58 -8.78
C ASP A 50 1.99 -8.34 -9.59
N VAL A 51 1.52 -9.35 -10.34
CA VAL A 51 0.28 -9.26 -11.13
C VAL A 51 -0.91 -9.22 -10.20
N GLN A 52 -1.02 -10.16 -9.27
CA GLN A 52 -2.14 -10.18 -8.34
C GLN A 52 -2.18 -8.93 -7.44
N ALA A 53 -1.01 -8.44 -7.01
CA ALA A 53 -0.92 -7.23 -6.20
C ALA A 53 -1.38 -5.97 -6.95
N SER A 54 -1.00 -5.85 -8.22
CA SER A 54 -1.39 -4.71 -9.05
C SER A 54 -2.87 -4.73 -9.44
N GLU A 55 -3.44 -5.89 -9.76
CA GLU A 55 -4.87 -6.04 -10.04
C GLU A 55 -5.72 -5.65 -8.82
N TYR A 56 -5.36 -6.15 -7.63
CA TYR A 56 -6.08 -5.81 -6.40
C TYR A 56 -5.99 -4.31 -6.10
N ALA A 57 -4.79 -3.73 -6.13
CA ALA A 57 -4.59 -2.32 -5.82
C ALA A 57 -5.37 -1.42 -6.80
N THR A 58 -5.35 -1.75 -8.09
CA THR A 58 -6.10 -1.02 -9.12
C THR A 58 -7.61 -1.11 -8.91
N SER A 59 -8.13 -2.30 -8.61
CA SER A 59 -9.56 -2.49 -8.30
C SER A 59 -9.98 -1.66 -7.09
N VAL A 60 -9.20 -1.70 -6.01
CA VAL A 60 -9.51 -0.94 -4.79
C VAL A 60 -9.49 0.56 -5.03
N ILE A 61 -8.52 1.06 -5.80
CA ILE A 61 -8.48 2.48 -6.18
C ILE A 61 -9.74 2.84 -6.98
N GLY A 62 -10.09 2.05 -7.99
CA GLY A 62 -11.29 2.26 -8.80
C GLY A 62 -12.59 2.29 -7.99
N ASP A 63 -12.74 1.39 -7.01
CA ASP A 63 -13.92 1.33 -6.14
C ASP A 63 -14.00 2.47 -5.11
N ASN A 64 -12.91 3.20 -4.89
CA ASN A 64 -12.80 4.24 -3.86
C ASN A 64 -12.58 5.64 -4.42
N ILE A 65 -12.63 5.81 -5.74
CA ILE A 65 -12.67 7.12 -6.40
C ILE A 65 -14.10 7.38 -6.89
N ALA A 66 -14.69 8.47 -6.42
CA ALA A 66 -15.98 8.92 -6.90
C ALA A 66 -15.90 9.41 -8.36
N PRO A 67 -17.02 9.46 -9.11
CA PRO A 67 -17.02 9.94 -10.49
C PRO A 67 -16.51 11.38 -10.69
N ASP A 68 -16.54 12.20 -9.63
CA ASP A 68 -16.00 13.57 -9.63
C ASP A 68 -14.50 13.63 -9.27
N GLY A 69 -13.85 12.49 -9.07
CA GLY A 69 -12.45 12.36 -8.68
C GLY A 69 -12.22 12.35 -7.17
N THR A 70 -13.25 12.49 -6.34
CA THR A 70 -13.08 12.51 -4.88
C THR A 70 -12.63 11.16 -4.34
N GLU A 71 -11.54 11.16 -3.57
CA GLU A 71 -11.09 9.99 -2.82
C GLU A 71 -12.00 9.71 -1.61
N LEU A 72 -12.76 8.62 -1.70
CA LEU A 72 -13.71 8.21 -0.65
C LEU A 72 -12.99 7.61 0.57
N SER A 73 -11.89 6.90 0.31
CA SER A 73 -11.07 6.23 1.33
C SER A 73 -9.58 6.57 1.20
N PRO A 74 -9.16 7.82 1.51
CA PRO A 74 -7.79 8.31 1.26
C PRO A 74 -6.68 7.42 1.83
N MET A 75 -6.87 6.86 3.03
CA MET A 75 -5.90 5.92 3.63
C MET A 75 -5.71 4.66 2.80
N ARG A 76 -6.82 4.09 2.30
CA ARG A 76 -6.79 2.83 1.54
C ARG A 76 -6.18 3.04 0.17
N ILE A 77 -6.49 4.17 -0.46
CA ILE A 77 -5.93 4.57 -1.75
C ILE A 77 -4.41 4.77 -1.61
N SER A 78 -3.94 5.50 -0.60
CA SER A 78 -2.51 5.65 -0.32
C SER A 78 -1.77 4.32 -0.19
N GLU A 79 -2.31 3.37 0.59
CA GLU A 79 -1.68 2.07 0.74
C GLU A 79 -1.65 1.26 -0.58
N CYS A 80 -2.68 1.41 -1.42
CA CYS A 80 -2.72 0.78 -2.75
C CYS A 80 -1.73 1.42 -3.73
N ARG A 81 -1.60 2.76 -3.73
CA ARG A 81 -0.58 3.47 -4.52
C ARG A 81 0.83 3.06 -4.13
N LEU A 82 1.13 2.97 -2.83
CA LEU A 82 2.42 2.47 -2.35
C LEU A 82 2.64 1.01 -2.78
N THR A 83 1.60 0.17 -2.79
CA THR A 83 1.71 -1.20 -3.32
C THR A 83 2.05 -1.22 -4.81
N LEU A 84 1.40 -0.38 -5.62
CA LEU A 84 1.71 -0.27 -7.05
C LEU A 84 3.12 0.28 -7.28
N ALA A 85 3.59 1.19 -6.43
CA ALA A 85 4.96 1.70 -6.49
C ALA A 85 6.02 0.61 -6.29
N PHE A 86 5.80 -0.30 -5.32
CA PHE A 86 6.65 -1.48 -5.15
C PHE A 86 6.64 -2.38 -6.39
N VAL A 87 5.47 -2.61 -6.99
CA VAL A 87 5.34 -3.41 -8.21
C VAL A 87 6.09 -2.77 -9.38
N ALA A 88 5.92 -1.47 -9.62
CA ALA A 88 6.60 -0.73 -10.67
C ALA A 88 8.14 -0.79 -10.49
N GLY A 89 8.62 -0.55 -9.27
CA GLY A 89 10.04 -0.68 -8.94
C GLY A 89 10.56 -2.10 -9.18
N ARG A 90 9.72 -3.11 -8.95
CA ARG A 90 10.04 -4.51 -9.23
C ARG A 90 10.03 -4.89 -10.69
N GLN A 91 9.30 -4.16 -11.51
CA GLN A 91 9.28 -4.34 -12.96
C GLN A 91 10.41 -3.57 -13.66
N GLY A 92 11.14 -2.72 -12.93
CA GLY A 92 12.21 -1.89 -13.50
C GLY A 92 11.77 -0.47 -13.84
N ASP A 93 10.50 -0.12 -13.59
CA ASP A 93 9.94 1.19 -13.89
C ASP A 93 10.10 2.11 -12.67
N LEU A 94 11.27 2.75 -12.60
CA LEU A 94 11.62 3.64 -11.49
C LEU A 94 10.76 4.91 -11.47
N GLU A 95 10.48 5.49 -12.64
CA GLU A 95 9.71 6.73 -12.75
C GLU A 95 8.30 6.52 -12.21
N GLN A 96 7.60 5.49 -12.69
CA GLN A 96 6.28 5.15 -12.18
C GLN A 96 6.30 4.78 -10.70
N ALA A 97 7.35 4.10 -10.21
CA ALA A 97 7.48 3.78 -8.80
C ALA A 97 7.58 5.02 -7.91
N VAL A 98 8.35 6.03 -8.33
CA VAL A 98 8.49 7.28 -7.60
C VAL A 98 7.17 8.07 -7.63
N ASP A 99 6.56 8.19 -8.80
CA ASP A 99 5.31 8.95 -8.97
C ASP A 99 4.19 8.39 -8.09
N LEU A 100 3.94 7.08 -8.14
CA LEU A 100 2.96 6.40 -7.30
C LEU A 100 3.31 6.50 -5.80
N GLY A 101 4.61 6.46 -5.49
CA GLY A 101 5.10 6.61 -4.12
C GLY A 101 4.80 8.00 -3.55
N VAL A 102 5.01 9.05 -4.34
CA VAL A 102 4.72 10.44 -3.99
C VAL A 102 3.21 10.68 -3.90
N GLU A 103 2.44 10.24 -4.90
CA GLU A 103 0.97 10.35 -4.92
C GLU A 103 0.32 9.61 -3.74
N GLY A 104 0.91 8.50 -3.31
CA GLY A 104 0.48 7.76 -2.12
C GLY A 104 0.69 8.52 -0.81
N LEU A 105 1.53 9.56 -0.80
CA LEU A 105 1.86 10.38 0.36
C LEU A 105 1.14 11.75 0.36
N GLU A 106 0.36 12.06 -0.68
CA GLU A 106 -0.41 13.30 -0.78
C GLU A 106 -1.50 13.44 0.31
N ASP A 107 -1.97 14.67 0.50
CA ASP A 107 -2.84 15.05 1.63
C ASP A 107 -4.19 14.33 1.66
N GLY A 108 -4.63 13.93 2.86
CA GLY A 108 -5.92 13.29 3.10
C GLY A 108 -6.14 12.89 4.56
N ARG A 109 -7.30 12.29 4.87
CA ARG A 109 -7.56 11.68 6.20
C ARG A 109 -6.79 10.37 6.34
N GLN A 110 -5.51 10.46 6.67
CA GLN A 110 -4.55 9.34 6.64
C GLN A 110 -3.64 9.32 7.87
N SER A 111 -3.00 8.17 8.11
CA SER A 111 -1.99 8.01 9.16
C SER A 111 -0.59 8.28 8.61
N LYS A 112 -0.08 9.50 8.87
CA LYS A 112 1.26 9.93 8.43
C LYS A 112 2.37 9.00 8.92
N VAL A 113 2.31 8.59 10.18
CA VAL A 113 3.30 7.65 10.77
C VAL A 113 3.30 6.32 10.03
N HIS A 114 2.12 5.80 9.67
CA HIS A 114 2.04 4.52 8.99
C HIS A 114 2.56 4.61 7.55
N LEU A 115 2.14 5.62 6.81
CA LEU A 115 2.55 5.81 5.42
C LEU A 115 4.06 6.08 5.32
N ARG A 116 4.63 6.88 6.23
CA ARG A 116 6.08 7.09 6.30
C ARG A 116 6.85 5.78 6.47
N MET A 117 6.37 4.88 7.33
CA MET A 117 7.01 3.57 7.53
C MET A 117 7.02 2.72 6.24
N ILE A 118 5.89 2.63 5.53
CA ILE A 118 5.83 1.87 4.27
C ILE A 118 6.67 2.54 3.18
N ALA A 119 6.57 3.86 3.04
CA ALA A 119 7.32 4.60 2.03
C ALA A 119 8.83 4.56 2.28
N SER A 120 9.29 4.56 3.53
CA SER A 120 10.71 4.30 3.84
C SER A 120 11.18 2.92 3.40
N GLU A 121 10.34 1.89 3.45
CA GLU A 121 10.69 0.57 2.93
C GLU A 121 10.75 0.57 1.40
N LEU A 122 9.85 1.29 0.74
CA LEU A 122 9.86 1.48 -0.71
C LEU A 122 11.15 2.19 -1.15
N ASP A 123 11.48 3.31 -0.51
CA ASP A 123 12.69 4.08 -0.76
C ASP A 123 13.96 3.21 -0.62
N GLN A 124 14.05 2.38 0.42
CA GLN A 124 15.15 1.43 0.58
C GLN A 124 15.19 0.36 -0.52
N GLU A 125 14.05 -0.19 -0.92
CA GLU A 125 13.99 -1.18 -2.00
C GLU A 125 14.45 -0.57 -3.34
N LEU A 126 13.98 0.64 -3.65
CA LEU A 126 14.33 1.34 -4.87
C LEU A 126 15.80 1.77 -4.88
N GLN A 127 16.34 2.32 -3.79
CA GLN A 127 17.76 2.66 -3.68
C GLN A 127 18.67 1.45 -3.88
N ARG A 128 18.29 0.28 -3.35
CA ARG A 128 19.04 -0.97 -3.53
C ARG A 128 19.04 -1.43 -4.99
N ARG A 129 17.96 -1.15 -5.72
CA ARG A 129 17.72 -1.66 -7.08
C ARG A 129 18.21 -0.71 -8.16
N PHE A 130 18.17 0.60 -7.89
CA PHE A 130 18.54 1.68 -8.77
C PHE A 130 19.57 2.60 -8.08
N PRO A 131 20.78 2.09 -7.80
CA PRO A 131 21.77 2.85 -7.04
C PRO A 131 22.21 4.11 -7.78
N GLY A 132 22.12 5.27 -7.13
CA GLY A 132 22.62 6.55 -7.65
C GLY A 132 21.63 7.32 -8.55
N GLU A 133 20.40 6.82 -8.72
CA GLU A 133 19.40 7.53 -9.51
C GLU A 133 18.85 8.77 -8.79
N VAL A 134 18.91 9.92 -9.48
CA VAL A 134 18.49 11.22 -8.92
C VAL A 134 16.98 11.27 -8.72
N THR A 135 16.20 10.57 -9.55
CA THR A 135 14.72 10.53 -9.49
C THR A 135 14.19 10.09 -8.11
N LEU A 136 14.97 9.31 -7.35
CA LEU A 136 14.62 8.89 -5.99
C LEU A 136 14.49 10.05 -4.98
N SER A 137 15.08 11.22 -5.28
CA SER A 137 15.01 12.38 -4.39
C SER A 137 13.56 12.84 -4.18
N GLY A 138 12.70 12.72 -5.20
CA GLY A 138 11.29 13.10 -5.10
C GLY A 138 10.54 12.30 -4.03
N LEU A 139 10.74 10.98 -3.99
CA LEU A 139 10.16 10.12 -2.96
C LEU A 139 10.76 10.41 -1.57
N SER A 140 12.09 10.57 -1.49
CA SER A 140 12.77 10.92 -0.23
C SER A 140 12.28 12.25 0.37
N ASP A 141 12.03 13.25 -0.47
CA ASP A 141 11.50 14.55 -0.03
C ASP A 141 10.04 14.44 0.44
N ALA A 142 9.20 13.67 -0.28
CA ALA A 142 7.82 13.40 0.13
C ALA A 142 7.75 12.68 1.49
N ILE A 143 8.61 11.70 1.74
CA ILE A 143 8.70 10.98 3.03
C ILE A 143 9.04 11.92 4.19
N ARG A 144 9.84 12.97 3.94
CA ARG A 144 10.21 13.97 4.96
C ARG A 144 9.08 14.96 5.25
N ALA A 145 8.20 15.19 4.28
CA ALA A 145 7.11 16.16 4.37
C ALA A 145 5.85 15.61 5.07
N VAL A 146 5.59 14.31 4.95
CA VAL A 146 4.63 13.54 5.76
C VAL A 146 5.22 13.29 7.13
#